data_AF-A0A6H5IGL4-F1
#
_entry.id   AF-A0A6H5IGL4-F1
#
_cell.length_a   1.000
_cell.length_b   1.000
_cell.length_c   1.000
_cell.angle_alpha   90.00
_cell.angle_beta   90.00
_cell.angle_gamma   90.00
#
_symmetry.space_group_name_H-M   'P 1'
#
loop_
_entity.id
_entity.type
_entity.pdbx_description
1 polymer ?
#
loop_
_entity_poly.entity_id
_entity_poly.type
_entity_poly.pdbx_seq_one_letter_code
_entity_poly.pdbx_strand_id
1 'polypeptide(L)'
;MSPVECSFRPMACELNYLSNSDGSAFLKQGDEGQLIRLFINKTCESALLTSLHPSTMIQISIEELEDNGSLLACILNSSCLALINSGLAMKYTFAAVCCMIDEESNNIILDPNTLHLKKAKAVFTFVFDSVKKELITCQSNGSFKEEELLTSIKKCREAVHHIFEFYRDMVKQYATAI
;
A
#
# COMPACT_ATOMS: atom_id res chain seq x y z
N MET A 1 7.32 -31.12 32.19
CA MET A 1 6.54 -29.95 31.71
C MET A 1 7.54 -28.84 31.46
N SER A 2 7.84 -28.56 30.19
CA SER A 2 8.69 -27.42 29.81
C SER A 2 7.96 -26.12 30.18
N PRO A 3 8.66 -25.10 30.73
CA PRO A 3 8.05 -23.81 30.99
C PRO A 3 7.58 -23.18 29.67
N VAL A 4 6.35 -22.66 29.65
CA VAL A 4 5.81 -21.89 28.53
C VAL A 4 6.58 -20.57 28.50
N GLU A 5 7.42 -20.39 27.48
CA GLU A 5 8.15 -19.15 27.27
C GLU A 5 7.16 -18.09 26.75
N CYS A 6 6.65 -17.23 27.65
CA CYS A 6 5.81 -16.09 27.28
C CYS A 6 6.68 -14.99 26.64
N SER A 7 6.98 -15.15 25.35
CA SER A 7 7.63 -14.10 24.56
C SER A 7 6.58 -13.08 24.09
N PHE A 8 6.58 -11.89 24.71
CA PHE A 8 5.75 -10.77 24.28
C PHE A 8 6.44 -10.00 23.15
N ARG A 9 5.68 -9.65 22.10
CA ARG A 9 6.17 -8.77 21.03
C ARG A 9 6.45 -7.35 21.58
N PRO A 10 7.38 -6.58 20.99
CA PRO A 10 7.73 -5.24 21.47
C PRO A 10 6.50 -4.33 21.61
N MET A 11 6.35 -3.69 22.76
CA MET A 11 5.30 -2.72 23.04
C MET A 11 5.87 -1.30 22.99
N ALA A 12 5.18 -0.39 22.30
CA ALA A 12 5.44 1.04 22.33
C ALA A 12 4.16 1.77 22.74
N CYS A 13 4.27 2.72 23.66
CA CYS A 13 3.13 3.49 24.15
C CYS A 13 3.47 4.99 24.11
N GLU A 14 2.58 5.78 23.51
CA GLU A 14 2.62 7.24 23.53
C GLU A 14 1.43 7.76 24.33
N LEU A 15 1.68 8.56 25.35
CA LEU A 15 0.65 9.24 26.13
C LEU A 15 0.40 10.64 25.54
N ASN A 16 -0.80 11.17 25.75
CA ASN A 16 -1.27 12.47 25.23
C ASN A 16 -1.31 12.55 23.69
N TYR A 17 -1.66 11.46 23.01
CA TYR A 17 -1.76 11.37 21.55
C TYR A 17 -2.80 12.35 20.94
N LEU A 18 -3.89 12.61 21.66
CA LEU A 18 -4.94 13.56 21.27
C LEU A 18 -4.94 14.76 22.21
N SER A 19 -4.87 15.96 21.62
CA SER A 19 -4.84 17.24 22.33
C SER A 19 -6.19 17.68 22.91
N ASN A 20 -7.30 17.13 22.40
CA ASN A 20 -8.66 17.59 22.73
C ASN A 20 -9.40 16.69 23.73
N SER A 21 -8.69 15.73 24.34
CA SER A 21 -9.23 14.77 25.30
C SER A 21 -8.57 14.94 26.67
N ASP A 22 -9.30 14.74 27.76
CA ASP A 22 -8.78 14.84 29.14
C ASP A 22 -7.65 13.84 29.47
N GLY A 23 -7.51 12.80 28.65
CA GLY A 23 -6.36 11.90 28.64
C GLY A 23 -6.43 10.98 27.43
N SER A 24 -5.30 10.77 26.76
CA SER A 24 -5.20 9.87 25.60
C SER A 24 -3.95 9.03 25.67
N ALA A 25 -4.03 7.80 25.17
CA ALA A 25 -2.90 6.90 25.08
C ALA A 25 -3.01 6.11 23.78
N PHE A 26 -1.90 6.00 23.06
CA PHE A 26 -1.73 5.13 21.91
C PHE A 26 -0.79 4.00 22.32
N LEU A 27 -1.31 2.79 22.43
CA LEU A 27 -0.52 1.61 22.79
C LEU A 27 -0.44 0.67 21.59
N LYS A 28 0.77 0.30 21.21
CA LYS A 28 1.07 -0.54 20.07
C LYS A 28 1.88 -1.74 20.53
N GLN A 29 1.40 -2.94 20.21
CA GLN A 29 2.07 -4.19 20.55
C GLN A 29 2.33 -5.01 19.28
N GLY A 30 3.61 -5.21 18.95
CA GLY A 30 4.05 -5.91 17.75
C GLY A 30 4.36 -5.00 16.57
N ASP A 31 5.06 -5.57 15.59
CA ASP A 31 5.75 -4.82 14.53
C ASP A 31 5.14 -4.99 13.13
N GLU A 32 4.17 -5.89 12.95
CA GLU A 32 3.66 -6.29 11.62
C GLU A 32 3.05 -5.11 10.84
N GLY A 33 2.46 -4.13 11.52
CA GLY A 33 1.94 -2.91 10.90
C GLY A 33 2.99 -1.84 10.55
N GLN A 34 4.25 -1.94 11.02
CA GLN A 34 5.27 -0.92 10.72
C GLN A 34 5.72 -0.93 9.29
N LEU A 35 5.90 -2.11 8.70
CA LEU A 35 6.38 -2.22 7.34
C LEU A 35 5.40 -1.56 6.37
N ILE A 36 4.11 -1.84 6.54
CA ILE A 36 3.04 -1.22 5.75
C ILE A 36 3.05 0.31 5.90
N ARG A 37 3.11 0.81 7.15
CA ARG A 37 3.20 2.26 7.41
C ARG A 37 4.43 2.90 6.77
N LEU A 38 5.58 2.24 6.86
CA LEU A 38 6.82 2.71 6.27
C LEU A 38 6.72 2.79 4.73
N PHE A 39 6.14 1.76 4.10
CA PHE A 39 5.91 1.75 2.65
C PHE A 39 5.00 2.89 2.21
N ILE A 40 3.89 3.12 2.92
CA ILE A 40 2.96 4.21 2.61
C ILE A 40 3.65 5.56 2.78
N ASN A 41 4.33 5.77 3.91
CA ASN A 41 5.05 7.02 4.17
C ASN A 41 6.09 7.30 3.09
N LYS A 42 6.92 6.32 2.73
CA LYS A 42 7.96 6.49 1.70
C LYS A 42 7.38 6.73 0.31
N THR A 43 6.31 6.02 -0.03
CA THR A 43 5.63 6.19 -1.33
C THR A 43 4.97 7.57 -1.43
N CYS A 44 4.23 7.99 -0.40
CA CYS A 44 3.57 9.29 -0.37
C CYS A 44 4.57 10.45 -0.31
N GLU A 45 5.64 10.32 0.47
CA GLU A 45 6.74 11.30 0.56
C GLU A 45 7.41 11.51 -0.81
N SER A 46 7.62 10.44 -1.57
CA SER A 46 8.18 10.52 -2.93
C SER A 46 7.23 11.20 -3.92
N ALA A 47 5.93 10.90 -3.81
CA ALA A 47 4.90 11.45 -4.69
C ALA A 47 4.56 12.93 -4.41
N LEU A 48 4.61 13.37 -3.15
CA LEU A 48 4.26 14.73 -2.75
C LEU A 48 5.38 15.74 -3.05
N LEU A 49 4.99 16.97 -3.38
CA LEU A 49 5.90 18.11 -3.49
C LEU A 49 6.12 18.74 -2.11
N THR A 50 6.97 18.12 -1.29
CA THR A 50 7.29 18.60 0.06
C THR A 50 7.85 20.03 0.09
N SER A 51 8.49 20.49 -0.99
CA SER A 51 9.02 21.86 -1.13
C SER A 51 7.94 22.95 -1.12
N LEU A 52 6.70 22.64 -1.49
CA LEU A 52 5.59 23.61 -1.54
C LEU A 52 4.92 23.81 -0.17
N HIS A 53 5.17 22.94 0.80
CA HIS A 53 4.50 22.93 2.10
C HIS A 53 5.50 22.80 3.27
N PRO A 54 6.40 23.78 3.47
CA PRO A 54 7.29 23.77 4.63
C PRO A 54 6.47 23.83 5.93
N SER A 55 6.85 23.02 6.92
CA SER A 55 6.21 22.96 8.25
C SER A 55 4.72 22.59 8.26
N THR A 56 4.24 21.92 7.21
CA THR A 56 2.86 21.41 7.15
C THR A 56 2.81 19.95 7.61
N MET A 57 1.83 19.61 8.45
CA MET A 57 1.54 18.22 8.81
C MET A 57 0.45 17.67 7.91
N ILE A 58 0.76 16.63 7.15
CA ILE A 58 -0.21 15.88 6.34
C ILE A 58 -0.49 14.57 7.08
N GLN A 59 -1.73 14.37 7.52
CA GLN A 59 -2.16 13.16 8.21
C GLN A 59 -3.04 12.33 7.26
N ILE A 60 -2.62 11.09 7.01
CA ILE A 60 -3.39 10.11 6.23
C ILE A 60 -3.87 9.02 7.19
N SER A 61 -5.19 8.89 7.35
CA SER A 61 -5.82 7.84 8.15
C SER A 61 -6.44 6.82 7.20
N ILE A 62 -6.13 5.54 7.42
CA ILE A 62 -6.60 4.44 6.58
C ILE A 62 -7.25 3.41 7.49
N GLU A 63 -8.47 3.02 7.13
CA GLU A 63 -9.26 2.03 7.84
C GLU A 63 -9.66 0.94 6.87
N GLU A 64 -9.41 -0.30 7.27
CA GLU A 64 -9.77 -1.49 6.51
C GLU A 64 -11.19 -1.90 6.89
N LEU A 65 -12.11 -1.86 5.92
CA LEU A 65 -13.50 -2.28 6.12
C LEU A 65 -13.67 -3.77 5.84
N GLU A 66 -13.03 -4.27 4.77
CA GLU A 66 -13.11 -5.67 4.35
C GLU A 66 -11.75 -6.12 3.79
N ASP A 67 -11.30 -7.31 4.20
CA ASP A 67 -10.12 -7.98 3.65
C ASP A 67 -10.54 -9.05 2.64
N ASN A 68 -10.33 -8.78 1.36
CA ASN A 68 -10.53 -9.74 0.28
C ASN A 68 -9.22 -10.13 -0.42
N GLY A 69 -8.07 -9.91 0.24
CA GLY A 69 -6.75 -10.06 -0.34
C GLY A 69 -6.19 -8.73 -0.87
N SER A 70 -4.90 -8.76 -1.26
CA SER A 70 -4.19 -7.59 -1.82
C SER A 70 -4.22 -6.32 -0.96
N LEU A 71 -4.25 -6.47 0.37
CA LEU A 71 -4.42 -5.37 1.33
C LEU A 71 -3.49 -4.17 1.06
N LEU A 72 -2.18 -4.42 0.86
CA LEU A 72 -1.22 -3.34 0.64
C LEU A 72 -1.51 -2.54 -0.64
N ALA A 73 -1.93 -3.21 -1.72
CA ALA A 73 -2.25 -2.53 -2.98
C ALA A 73 -3.50 -1.64 -2.82
N CYS A 74 -4.54 -2.13 -2.15
CA CYS A 74 -5.75 -1.37 -1.87
C CYS A 74 -5.47 -0.14 -1.00
N ILE A 75 -4.65 -0.30 0.05
CA ILE A 75 -4.24 0.78 0.95
C ILE A 75 -3.51 1.90 0.20
N LEU A 76 -2.55 1.55 -0.65
CA LEU A 76 -1.79 2.53 -1.44
C LEU A 76 -2.67 3.25 -2.45
N ASN A 77 -3.55 2.52 -3.13
CA ASN A 77 -4.50 3.08 -4.09
C ASN A 77 -5.47 4.06 -3.42
N SER A 78 -6.00 3.67 -2.26
CA SER A 78 -6.88 4.53 -1.44
C SER A 78 -6.15 5.78 -0.95
N SER A 79 -4.89 5.64 -0.55
CA SER A 79 -4.04 6.77 -0.15
C SER A 79 -3.87 7.76 -1.31
N CYS A 80 -3.56 7.27 -2.52
CA CYS A 80 -3.40 8.13 -3.68
C CYS A 80 -4.70 8.87 -4.01
N LEU A 81 -5.84 8.20 -4.00
CA LEU A 81 -7.14 8.83 -4.23
C LEU A 81 -7.49 9.87 -3.17
N ALA A 82 -7.20 9.60 -1.90
CA ALA A 82 -7.38 10.56 -0.81
C ALA A 82 -6.50 11.81 -1.01
N LEU A 83 -5.26 11.63 -1.45
CA LEU A 83 -4.36 12.75 -1.76
C LEU A 83 -4.85 13.55 -2.97
N ILE A 84 -5.35 12.91 -4.03
CA ILE A 84 -5.96 13.60 -5.18
C ILE A 84 -7.17 14.43 -4.71
N ASN A 85 -8.06 13.84 -3.90
CA ASN A 85 -9.25 14.52 -3.40
C ASN A 85 -8.92 15.69 -2.45
N SER A 86 -7.82 15.58 -1.69
CA SER A 86 -7.36 16.65 -0.80
C SER A 86 -6.81 17.88 -1.53
N GLY A 87 -6.56 17.77 -2.85
CA GLY A 87 -5.98 18.85 -3.66
C GLY A 87 -4.52 19.17 -3.33
N LEU A 88 -3.82 18.26 -2.64
CA LEU A 88 -2.39 18.43 -2.34
C LEU A 88 -1.55 18.37 -3.62
N ALA A 89 -0.52 19.22 -3.68
CA ALA A 89 0.39 19.26 -4.81
C ALA A 89 1.26 18.00 -4.85
N MET A 90 1.03 17.15 -5.87
CA MET A 90 1.79 15.93 -6.13
C MET A 90 2.64 16.08 -7.39
N LYS A 91 3.85 15.51 -7.38
CA LYS A 91 4.71 15.37 -8.58
C LYS A 91 4.08 14.44 -9.60
N TYR A 92 3.48 13.38 -9.10
CA TYR A 92 2.83 12.35 -9.87
C TYR A 92 1.83 11.59 -8.99
N THR A 93 0.86 10.95 -9.63
CA THR A 93 -0.03 9.97 -8.97
C THR A 93 0.59 8.59 -9.07
N PHE A 94 0.37 7.74 -8.08
CA PHE A 94 0.87 6.38 -8.07
C PHE A 94 -0.28 5.38 -7.98
N ALA A 95 -0.06 4.18 -8.51
CA ALA A 95 -1.00 3.08 -8.41
C ALA A 95 -0.26 1.79 -8.08
N ALA A 96 -0.84 1.00 -7.19
CA ALA A 96 -0.34 -0.27 -6.72
C ALA A 96 -1.14 -1.42 -7.33
N VAL A 97 -0.42 -2.46 -7.75
CA VAL A 97 -0.97 -3.71 -8.27
C VAL A 97 -0.36 -4.87 -7.48
N CYS A 98 -1.22 -5.76 -7.02
CA CYS A 98 -0.82 -7.02 -6.41
C CYS A 98 -0.78 -8.12 -7.49
N CYS A 99 0.22 -8.97 -7.45
CA CYS A 99 0.25 -10.20 -8.24
C CYS A 99 0.78 -11.36 -7.42
N MET A 100 0.39 -12.56 -7.79
CA MET A 100 0.90 -13.79 -7.18
C MET A 100 1.41 -14.75 -8.24
N ILE A 101 2.32 -15.62 -7.81
CA ILE A 101 2.74 -16.81 -8.55
C ILE A 101 2.14 -18.02 -7.84
N ASP A 102 1.37 -18.79 -8.60
CA ASP A 102 0.79 -20.06 -8.15
C ASP A 102 1.87 -21.16 -8.05
N GLU A 103 1.80 -22.00 -7.02
CA GLU A 103 2.79 -23.06 -6.78
C GLU A 103 2.72 -24.21 -7.80
N GLU A 104 1.51 -24.57 -8.23
CA GLU A 104 1.28 -25.72 -9.12
C GLU A 104 1.45 -25.36 -10.59
N SER A 105 0.88 -24.22 -10.99
CA SER A 105 0.81 -23.84 -12.42
C SER A 105 1.95 -22.91 -12.84
N ASN A 106 2.73 -22.38 -11.89
CA ASN A 106 3.75 -21.35 -12.09
C ASN A 106 3.23 -20.12 -12.89
N ASN A 107 1.91 -19.91 -12.86
CA ASN A 107 1.23 -18.86 -13.59
C ASN A 107 1.14 -17.60 -12.73
N ILE A 108 1.39 -16.45 -13.35
CA ILE A 108 1.25 -15.14 -12.71
C ILE A 108 -0.21 -14.70 -12.80
N ILE A 109 -0.85 -14.53 -11.65
CA ILE A 109 -2.22 -14.04 -11.50
C ILE A 109 -2.17 -12.60 -10.98
N LEU A 110 -2.93 -11.71 -11.62
CA LEU A 110 -3.11 -10.32 -11.18
C LEU A 110 -4.28 -10.26 -10.20
N ASP A 111 -4.11 -9.45 -9.14
CA ASP A 111 -5.07 -9.24 -8.06
C ASP A 111 -5.64 -10.52 -7.43
N PRO A 112 -4.85 -11.21 -6.60
CA PRO A 112 -5.27 -12.46 -5.98
C PRO A 112 -6.27 -12.28 -4.85
N ASN A 113 -7.28 -13.15 -4.85
CA ASN A 113 -8.21 -13.28 -3.72
C ASN A 113 -7.59 -14.08 -2.56
N THR A 114 -8.17 -14.00 -1.36
CA THR A 114 -7.73 -14.71 -0.14
C THR A 114 -7.56 -16.22 -0.33
N LEU A 115 -8.39 -16.84 -1.18
CA LEU A 115 -8.25 -18.26 -1.53
C LEU A 115 -7.00 -18.56 -2.37
N HIS A 116 -6.64 -17.66 -3.28
CA HIS A 116 -5.48 -17.81 -4.13
C HIS A 116 -4.18 -17.54 -3.36
N LEU A 117 -4.20 -16.57 -2.43
CA LEU A 117 -3.07 -16.28 -1.54
C LEU A 117 -2.61 -17.50 -0.73
N LYS A 118 -3.53 -18.40 -0.33
CA LYS A 118 -3.18 -19.63 0.40
C LYS A 118 -2.39 -20.64 -0.43
N LYS A 119 -2.48 -20.58 -1.76
CA LYS A 119 -1.78 -21.47 -2.71
C LYS A 119 -0.61 -20.75 -3.40
N ALA A 120 -0.35 -19.50 -3.02
CA ALA A 120 0.68 -18.69 -3.66
C ALA A 120 2.06 -19.10 -3.15
N LYS A 121 2.95 -19.37 -4.10
CA LYS A 121 4.38 -19.59 -3.86
C LYS A 121 5.10 -18.27 -3.59
N ALA A 122 4.69 -17.22 -4.29
CA ALA A 122 5.21 -15.87 -4.12
C ALA A 122 4.11 -14.83 -4.36
N VAL A 123 4.18 -13.73 -3.59
CA VAL A 123 3.27 -12.59 -3.67
C VAL A 123 4.11 -11.34 -3.88
N PHE A 124 3.70 -10.50 -4.82
CA PHE A 124 4.33 -9.22 -5.08
C PHE A 124 3.31 -8.10 -5.04
N THR A 125 3.71 -6.98 -4.46
CA THR A 125 3.00 -5.71 -4.61
C THR A 125 3.94 -4.73 -5.30
N PHE A 126 3.52 -4.24 -6.46
CA PHE A 126 4.27 -3.26 -7.23
C PHE A 126 3.56 -1.92 -7.24
N VAL A 127 4.31 -0.85 -7.08
CA VAL A 127 3.80 0.53 -7.14
C VAL A 127 4.43 1.22 -8.34
N PHE A 128 3.60 1.75 -9.23
CA PHE A 128 4.03 2.44 -10.43
C PHE A 128 3.68 3.92 -10.38
N ASP A 129 4.51 4.72 -11.03
CA ASP A 129 4.26 6.10 -11.36
C ASP A 129 3.32 6.22 -12.58
N SER A 130 2.39 7.19 -12.56
CA SER A 130 1.54 7.54 -13.70
C SER A 130 2.29 8.19 -14.86
N VAL A 131 3.32 8.99 -14.58
CA VAL A 131 4.02 9.79 -15.60
C VAL A 131 5.02 8.93 -16.37
N LYS A 132 5.99 8.34 -15.67
CA LYS A 132 7.06 7.56 -16.31
C LYS A 132 6.77 6.06 -16.39
N LYS A 133 5.72 5.57 -15.71
CA LYS A 133 5.44 4.13 -15.55
C LYS A 133 6.62 3.36 -14.98
N GLU A 134 7.45 4.06 -14.21
CA GLU A 134 8.58 3.50 -13.49
C GLU A 134 8.10 2.85 -12.18
N LEU A 135 8.80 1.81 -11.77
CA LEU A 135 8.55 1.11 -10.53
C LEU A 135 9.12 1.94 -9.37
N ILE A 136 8.26 2.38 -8.45
CA ILE A 136 8.66 3.16 -7.27
C ILE A 136 9.04 2.21 -6.14
N THR A 137 8.21 1.20 -5.90
CA THR A 137 8.36 0.28 -4.77
C THR A 137 7.89 -1.10 -5.16
N CYS A 138 8.65 -2.10 -4.75
CA CYS A 138 8.26 -3.51 -4.83
C CYS A 138 8.33 -4.13 -3.44
N GLN A 139 7.24 -4.73 -3.01
CA GLN A 139 7.23 -5.68 -1.91
C GLN A 139 7.16 -7.07 -2.52
N SER A 140 8.05 -7.97 -2.10
CA SER A 140 8.09 -9.35 -2.57
C SER A 140 8.16 -10.28 -1.37
N ASN A 141 7.28 -11.26 -1.32
CA ASN A 141 7.22 -12.27 -0.29
C ASN A 141 7.18 -13.65 -0.95
N GLY A 142 8.05 -14.57 -0.52
CA GLY A 142 8.12 -15.94 -1.05
C GLY A 142 9.35 -16.19 -1.91
N SER A 143 9.39 -17.36 -2.55
CA SER A 143 10.55 -17.85 -3.30
C SER A 143 10.27 -17.81 -4.80
N PHE A 144 11.08 -17.07 -5.55
CA PHE A 144 10.89 -16.85 -6.98
C PHE A 144 12.22 -16.69 -7.71
N LYS A 145 12.21 -16.89 -9.03
CA LYS A 145 13.36 -16.65 -9.90
C LYS A 145 13.34 -15.22 -10.44
N GLU A 146 14.50 -14.71 -10.84
CA GLU A 146 14.63 -13.37 -11.44
C GLU A 146 13.77 -13.20 -12.71
N GLU A 147 13.69 -14.24 -13.54
CA GLU A 147 12.87 -14.24 -14.76
C GLU A 147 11.37 -14.07 -14.46
N GLU A 148 10.90 -14.69 -13.38
CA GLU A 148 9.50 -14.61 -12.93
C GLU A 148 9.17 -13.20 -12.42
N LEU A 149 10.12 -12.56 -11.72
CA LEU A 149 10.00 -11.18 -11.26
C LEU A 149 9.88 -10.20 -12.45
N LEU A 150 10.79 -10.32 -13.42
CA LEU A 150 10.79 -9.45 -14.61
C LEU A 150 9.52 -9.61 -15.44
N THR A 151 9.01 -10.84 -15.56
CA THR A 151 7.76 -11.13 -16.26
C THR A 151 6.57 -10.54 -15.52
N SER A 152 6.56 -10.62 -14.18
CA SER A 152 5.52 -10.03 -13.34
C SER A 152 5.49 -8.51 -13.45
N ILE A 153 6.64 -7.85 -13.44
CA ILE A 153 6.73 -6.39 -13.61
C ILE A 153 6.13 -5.94 -14.94
N LYS A 154 6.40 -6.68 -16.04
CA LYS A 154 5.82 -6.38 -17.36
C LYS A 154 4.30 -6.50 -17.36
N LYS A 155 3.76 -7.61 -16.85
CA LYS A 155 2.29 -7.82 -16.74
C LYS A 155 1.61 -6.76 -15.87
N CYS A 156 2.21 -6.44 -14.71
CA CYS A 156 1.66 -5.44 -13.80
C CYS A 156 1.71 -4.03 -14.41
N ARG A 157 2.71 -3.72 -15.24
CA ARG A 157 2.79 -2.45 -15.97
C ARG A 157 1.66 -2.28 -16.99
N GLU A 158 1.24 -3.36 -17.65
CA GLU A 158 0.08 -3.34 -18.55
C GLU A 158 -1.21 -3.14 -17.75
N ALA A 159 -1.38 -3.89 -16.66
CA ALA A 159 -2.56 -3.82 -15.81
C ALA A 159 -2.77 -2.45 -15.15
N VAL A 160 -1.67 -1.80 -14.72
CA VAL A 160 -1.74 -0.50 -14.04
C VAL A 160 -2.34 0.59 -14.94
N HIS A 161 -2.26 0.42 -16.27
CA HIS A 161 -2.84 1.38 -17.21
C HIS A 161 -4.34 1.54 -16.99
N HIS A 162 -5.05 0.43 -16.78
CA HIS A 162 -6.49 0.43 -16.51
C HIS A 162 -6.83 1.08 -15.18
N ILE A 163 -5.98 0.92 -14.15
CA ILE A 163 -6.17 1.60 -12.86
C ILE A 163 -6.04 3.12 -13.01
N PHE A 164 -5.06 3.59 -13.79
CA PHE A 164 -4.93 5.02 -14.05
C PHE A 164 -6.06 5.60 -14.90
N GLU A 165 -6.61 4.84 -15.84
CA GLU A 165 -7.83 5.23 -16.55
C GLU A 165 -9.00 5.36 -15.57
N PHE A 166 -9.18 4.37 -14.69
CA PHE A 166 -10.20 4.40 -13.64
C PHE A 166 -10.06 5.62 -12.74
N TYR A 167 -8.84 5.97 -12.31
CA TYR A 167 -8.60 7.19 -11.51
C TYR A 167 -9.05 8.46 -12.24
N ARG A 168 -8.75 8.57 -13.53
CA ARG A 168 -9.15 9.74 -14.32
C ARG A 168 -10.67 9.84 -14.44
N ASP A 169 -11.35 8.72 -14.63
CA ASP A 169 -12.80 8.72 -14.76
C ASP A 169 -13.50 9.01 -13.43
N MET A 170 -12.98 8.48 -12.32
CA MET A 170 -13.44 8.85 -10.97
C MET A 170 -13.28 10.35 -10.73
N VAL A 171 -12.09 10.91 -10.97
CA VAL A 171 -11.82 12.34 -10.75
C VAL A 171 -12.74 13.22 -11.61
N LYS A 172 -13.02 12.84 -12.87
CA LYS A 172 -13.97 13.57 -13.72
C LYS A 172 -15.39 13.55 -13.13
N GLN A 173 -15.86 12.40 -12.65
CA GLN A 173 -17.19 12.29 -12.04
C GLN A 173 -17.32 13.21 -10.82
N TYR A 174 -16.32 13.19 -9.92
CA TYR A 174 -16.32 14.05 -8.74
C TYR A 174 -16.16 15.54 -9.08
N ALA A 175 -15.34 15.88 -10.08
CA ALA A 175 -15.14 17.27 -10.50
C ALA A 175 -16.38 17.90 -11.15
N THR A 176 -17.29 17.08 -11.71
CA THR A 176 -18.52 17.57 -12.35
C THR A 176 -19.69 17.68 -11.36
N ALA A 177 -19.56 17.07 -10.18
CA ALA A 177 -20.59 17.08 -9.13
C ALA A 177 -20.52 18.32 -8.21
N ILE A 178 -19.57 19.23 -8.45
CA ILE A 178 -19.35 20.49 -7.71
C ILE A 178 -19.69 21.65 -8.65
#